data_AF-A0A7S1Z6I5-F1
#
_entry.id   AF-A0A7S1Z6I5-F1
#
_cell.length_a   1.000
_cell.length_b   1.000
_cell.length_c   1.000
_cell.angle_alpha   90.00
_cell.angle_beta   90.00
_cell.angle_gamma   90.00
#
_symmetry.space_group_name_H-M   'P 1'
#
loop_
_entity.id
_entity.type
_entity.pdbx_description
1 polymer ?
#
loop_
_entity_poly.entity_id
_entity_poly.type
_entity_poly.pdbx_seq_one_letter_code
_entity_poly.pdbx_strand_id
1 'polypeptide(L)'
;LVLGHWIGCFNFMLVRINDFPPDSWVVYAGLEDKDPFTQWSWSFFKALAQMIMIGFETPPFTNASCDTASYWCGIEHWITLGCLYLGAVFYSLLISSISSILQSANLASRQFEEKLMQIDDYMRNKKLPAAMREKVKDYFHLQHSNGKLYNETEILNMVTPILRREIKHFNGREITVKVPI
;
A
#
# COMPACT_ATOMS: atom_id res chain seq x y z
N LEU A 1 -5.43 3.17 -12.33
CA LEU A 1 -6.04 4.21 -13.19
C LEU A 1 -5.99 3.85 -14.66
N VAL A 2 -4.81 3.70 -15.28
CA VAL A 2 -4.69 3.26 -16.68
C VAL A 2 -5.43 1.94 -16.91
N LEU A 3 -5.18 0.92 -16.08
CA LEU A 3 -5.88 -0.36 -16.20
C LEU A 3 -7.43 -0.22 -16.14
N GLY A 4 -7.95 0.61 -15.23
CA GLY A 4 -9.38 0.89 -15.14
C GLY A 4 -9.94 1.60 -16.37
N HIS A 5 -9.17 2.49 -17.01
CA HIS A 5 -9.55 3.12 -18.28
C HIS A 5 -9.65 2.06 -19.39
N TRP A 6 -8.65 1.20 -19.53
CA TRP A 6 -8.65 0.13 -20.55
C TRP A 6 -9.79 -0.86 -20.33
N ILE A 7 -10.00 -1.33 -19.09
CA ILE A 7 -11.10 -2.25 -18.76
C ILE A 7 -12.46 -1.59 -19.05
N GLY A 8 -12.68 -0.34 -18.61
CA GLY A 8 -13.93 0.38 -18.84
C GLY A 8 -14.22 0.60 -20.32
N CYS A 9 -13.23 1.11 -21.06
CA CYS A 9 -13.36 1.33 -22.51
C CYS A 9 -13.57 0.02 -23.28
N PHE A 10 -12.86 -1.05 -22.92
CA PHE A 10 -13.02 -2.35 -23.57
C PHE A 10 -14.42 -2.95 -23.33
N ASN A 11 -14.92 -2.90 -22.09
CA ASN A 11 -16.27 -3.37 -21.76
C ASN A 11 -17.35 -2.60 -22.52
N PHE A 12 -17.23 -1.27 -22.58
CA PHE A 12 -18.18 -0.45 -23.33
C PHE A 12 -18.10 -0.69 -24.84
N MET A 13 -16.87 -0.80 -25.37
CA MET A 13 -16.63 -1.08 -26.79
C MET A 13 -17.22 -2.43 -27.23
N LEU A 14 -17.11 -3.47 -26.40
CA LEU A 14 -17.71 -4.77 -26.70
C LEU A 14 -19.22 -4.70 -26.84
N VAL A 15 -19.90 -3.95 -25.97
CA VAL A 15 -21.34 -3.72 -26.06
C VAL A 15 -21.70 -2.94 -27.33
N ARG A 16 -20.93 -1.89 -27.64
CA ARG A 16 -21.13 -1.06 -28.84
C ARG A 16 -20.94 -1.84 -30.15
N ILE A 17 -19.95 -2.73 -30.23
CA ILE A 17 -19.68 -3.55 -31.44
C ILE A 17 -20.80 -4.57 -31.69
N ASN A 18 -21.53 -4.98 -30.66
CA ASN A 18 -22.67 -5.89 -30.77
C ASN A 18 -24.01 -5.14 -30.84
N ASP A 19 -23.99 -3.88 -31.31
CA ASP A 19 -25.18 -3.04 -31.52
C ASP A 19 -26.08 -2.90 -30.28
N PHE A 20 -25.47 -2.69 -29.10
CA PHE A 20 -26.16 -2.49 -27.83
C PHE A 20 -27.23 -3.57 -27.54
N PRO A 21 -26.81 -4.81 -27.22
CA PRO A 21 -27.76 -5.87 -26.89
C PRO A 21 -28.71 -5.45 -25.76
N PRO A 22 -30.01 -5.79 -25.84
CA PRO A 22 -31.02 -5.27 -24.92
C PRO A 22 -30.75 -5.68 -23.46
N ASP A 23 -30.13 -6.84 -23.25
CA ASP A 23 -29.78 -7.34 -21.93
C ASP A 23 -28.42 -6.80 -21.41
N SER A 24 -27.74 -5.93 -22.16
CA SER A 24 -26.42 -5.43 -21.77
C SER A 24 -26.49 -4.40 -20.65
N TRP A 25 -25.46 -4.33 -19.81
CA TRP A 25 -25.39 -3.33 -18.73
C TRP A 25 -25.52 -1.88 -19.21
N VAL A 26 -25.15 -1.58 -20.46
CA VAL A 26 -25.23 -0.22 -21.04
C VAL A 26 -26.68 0.17 -21.30
N VAL A 27 -27.47 -0.76 -21.88
CA VAL A 27 -28.90 -0.54 -22.15
C VAL A 27 -29.68 -0.49 -20.85
N TYR A 28 -29.40 -1.42 -19.91
CA TYR A 28 -29.99 -1.39 -18.56
C TYR A 28 -29.68 -0.11 -17.79
N ALA A 29 -28.50 0.48 -17.99
CA ALA A 29 -28.13 1.77 -17.39
C ALA A 29 -28.66 3.00 -18.16
N GLY A 30 -29.34 2.81 -19.30
CA GLY A 30 -29.86 3.89 -20.14
C GLY A 30 -28.76 4.79 -20.71
N LEU A 31 -27.60 4.20 -21.04
CA LEU A 31 -26.40 4.91 -21.47
C LEU A 31 -26.24 4.99 -23.00
N GLU A 32 -27.01 4.25 -23.78
CA GLU A 32 -26.88 4.14 -25.25
C GLU A 32 -26.91 5.51 -25.97
N ASP A 33 -27.86 6.37 -25.60
CA ASP A 33 -28.08 7.69 -26.21
C ASP A 33 -27.44 8.85 -25.44
N LYS A 34 -26.59 8.55 -24.45
CA LYS A 34 -25.90 9.57 -23.64
C LYS A 34 -24.66 10.10 -24.33
N ASP A 35 -24.21 11.27 -23.90
CA ASP A 35 -22.99 11.86 -24.40
C ASP A 35 -21.77 10.96 -24.12
N PRO A 36 -20.72 11.00 -24.97
CA PRO A 36 -19.57 10.11 -24.84
C PRO A 36 -18.84 10.25 -23.51
N PHE A 37 -18.86 11.45 -22.89
CA PHE A 37 -18.22 11.68 -21.61
C PHE A 37 -18.97 11.01 -20.46
N THR A 38 -20.30 11.06 -20.47
CA THR A 38 -21.15 10.31 -19.53
C THR A 38 -20.96 8.81 -19.72
N GLN A 39 -21.00 8.30 -20.95
CA GLN A 39 -20.75 6.88 -21.25
C GLN A 39 -19.39 6.43 -20.70
N TRP A 40 -18.34 7.21 -20.97
CA TRP A 40 -17.00 6.92 -20.48
C TRP A 40 -16.91 6.97 -18.96
N SER A 41 -17.46 8.00 -18.32
CA SER A 41 -17.42 8.18 -16.86
C SER A 41 -18.08 7.00 -16.13
N TRP A 42 -19.22 6.55 -16.63
CA TRP A 42 -19.94 5.39 -16.10
C TRP A 42 -19.18 4.08 -16.31
N SER A 43 -18.60 3.89 -17.50
CA SER A 43 -17.77 2.72 -17.81
C SER A 43 -16.51 2.65 -16.94
N PHE A 44 -15.87 3.81 -16.74
CA PHE A 44 -14.68 3.94 -15.91
C PHE A 44 -14.99 3.71 -14.44
N PHE A 45 -16.10 4.25 -13.95
CA PHE A 45 -16.58 3.99 -12.60
C PHE A 45 -16.88 2.50 -12.38
N LYS A 46 -17.62 1.85 -13.30
CA LYS A 46 -17.88 0.41 -13.26
C LYS A 46 -16.56 -0.39 -13.15
N ALA A 47 -15.58 -0.08 -14.00
CA ALA A 47 -14.30 -0.76 -14.00
C ALA A 47 -13.50 -0.55 -12.71
N LEU A 48 -13.47 0.68 -12.17
CA LEU A 48 -12.80 0.95 -10.89
C LEU A 48 -13.46 0.21 -9.73
N ALA A 49 -14.79 0.21 -9.68
CA ALA A 49 -15.55 -0.49 -8.65
C ALA A 49 -15.31 -2.01 -8.69
N GLN A 50 -15.28 -2.61 -9.90
CA GLN A 50 -14.88 -4.01 -10.08
C GLN A 50 -13.43 -4.28 -9.63
N MET A 51 -12.49 -3.37 -9.90
CA MET A 51 -11.10 -3.52 -9.48
C MET A 51 -10.92 -3.52 -7.96
N ILE A 52 -11.75 -2.79 -7.22
CA ILE A 52 -11.75 -2.74 -5.75
C ILE A 52 -12.74 -3.73 -5.12
N MET A 53 -13.32 -4.63 -5.92
CA MET A 53 -14.28 -5.66 -5.48
C MET A 53 -15.57 -5.11 -4.85
N ILE A 54 -16.08 -4.00 -5.39
CA ILE A 54 -17.36 -3.42 -4.97
C ILE A 54 -18.47 -3.80 -5.96
N GLY A 55 -19.47 -4.50 -5.43
CA GLY A 55 -20.72 -4.88 -6.09
C GLY A 55 -21.78 -3.78 -5.96
N PHE A 56 -22.38 -3.35 -7.06
CA PHE A 56 -23.57 -2.50 -7.07
C PHE A 56 -24.73 -3.25 -7.73
N GLU A 57 -25.87 -3.24 -7.04
CA GLU A 57 -27.14 -3.77 -7.53
C GLU A 57 -27.94 -2.72 -8.32
N THR A 58 -27.46 -1.48 -8.36
CA THR A 58 -28.02 -0.38 -9.14
C THR A 58 -27.02 0.10 -10.19
N PRO A 59 -27.49 0.76 -11.27
CA PRO A 59 -26.60 1.34 -12.27
C PRO A 59 -25.55 2.26 -11.62
N PRO A 60 -24.25 2.14 -11.98
CA PRO A 60 -23.67 1.16 -12.90
C PRO A 60 -23.55 -0.21 -12.24
N PHE A 61 -24.31 -1.19 -12.74
CA PHE A 61 -24.24 -2.57 -12.28
C PHE A 61 -22.80 -3.06 -12.47
N THR A 62 -22.13 -3.45 -11.39
CA THR A 62 -20.79 -4.04 -11.48
C THR A 62 -20.84 -5.56 -11.60
N ASN A 63 -22.00 -6.13 -11.29
CA ASN A 63 -22.37 -7.51 -11.54
C ASN A 63 -23.03 -7.61 -12.93
N ALA A 64 -23.27 -8.83 -13.42
CA ALA A 64 -24.09 -9.00 -14.62
C ALA A 64 -25.52 -8.50 -14.33
N SER A 65 -26.04 -7.62 -15.18
CA SER A 65 -27.37 -7.01 -15.05
C SER A 65 -28.50 -7.85 -15.67
N CYS A 66 -28.21 -9.06 -16.12
CA CYS A 66 -29.15 -9.86 -16.89
C CYS A 66 -30.02 -10.75 -15.98
N ASP A 67 -31.34 -10.57 -16.06
CA ASP A 67 -32.33 -11.42 -15.36
C ASP A 67 -32.66 -12.71 -16.13
N THR A 68 -32.19 -12.84 -17.39
CA THR A 68 -32.47 -13.96 -18.27
C THR A 68 -31.19 -14.63 -18.79
N ALA A 69 -31.26 -15.95 -19.07
CA ALA A 69 -30.14 -16.74 -19.59
C ALA A 69 -29.96 -16.55 -21.12
N SER A 70 -29.83 -15.30 -21.57
CA SER A 70 -29.59 -14.98 -22.97
C SER A 70 -28.13 -15.28 -23.39
N TYR A 71 -27.89 -15.40 -24.70
CA TYR A 71 -26.54 -15.62 -25.23
C TYR A 71 -25.57 -14.49 -24.82
N TRP A 72 -26.05 -13.24 -24.86
CA TRP A 72 -25.26 -12.08 -24.45
C TRP A 72 -24.92 -12.10 -22.96
N CYS A 73 -25.90 -12.48 -22.12
CA CYS A 73 -25.72 -12.63 -20.69
C CYS A 73 -24.54 -13.57 -20.35
N GLY A 74 -24.42 -14.70 -21.05
CA GLY A 74 -23.29 -15.61 -20.90
C GLY A 74 -21.94 -14.95 -21.19
N ILE A 75 -21.85 -14.20 -22.29
CA ILE A 75 -20.64 -13.46 -22.68
C ILE A 75 -20.28 -12.41 -21.61
N GLU A 76 -21.27 -11.62 -21.18
CA GLU A 76 -21.06 -10.56 -20.20
C GLU A 76 -20.62 -11.10 -18.82
N HIS A 77 -21.14 -12.26 -18.40
CA HIS A 77 -20.67 -12.96 -17.21
C HIS A 77 -19.20 -13.36 -17.31
N TRP A 78 -18.76 -13.94 -18.43
CA TRP A 78 -17.36 -14.33 -18.62
C TRP A 78 -16.42 -13.12 -18.68
N ILE A 79 -16.83 -12.04 -19.34
CA ILE A 79 -16.07 -10.78 -19.35
C ILE A 79 -15.95 -10.22 -17.94
N THR A 80 -17.07 -10.16 -17.20
CA THR A 80 -17.11 -9.64 -15.83
C THR A 80 -16.24 -10.49 -14.90
N LEU A 81 -16.31 -11.82 -15.01
CA LEU A 81 -15.46 -12.75 -14.25
C LEU A 81 -13.97 -12.51 -14.53
N GLY A 82 -13.60 -12.34 -15.80
CA GLY A 82 -12.24 -12.00 -16.20
C GLY A 82 -11.76 -10.65 -15.63
N CYS A 83 -12.63 -9.63 -15.65
CA CYS A 83 -12.35 -8.31 -15.09
C CYS A 83 -12.18 -8.35 -13.57
N LEU A 84 -13.04 -9.11 -12.87
CA LEU A 84 -12.93 -9.32 -11.42
C LEU A 84 -11.63 -10.03 -11.08
N TYR A 85 -11.26 -11.11 -11.78
CA TYR A 85 -10.01 -11.82 -11.54
C TYR A 85 -8.78 -10.90 -11.72
N LEU A 86 -8.73 -10.14 -12.82
CA LEU A 86 -7.65 -9.19 -13.07
C LEU A 86 -7.61 -8.07 -12.02
N GLY A 87 -8.79 -7.58 -11.61
CA GLY A 87 -8.96 -6.64 -10.50
C GLY A 87 -8.40 -7.18 -9.19
N ALA A 88 -8.68 -8.45 -8.85
CA ALA A 88 -8.25 -9.11 -7.62
C ALA A 88 -6.73 -9.14 -7.50
N VAL A 89 -6.07 -9.53 -8.60
CA VAL A 89 -4.60 -9.61 -8.68
C VAL A 89 -4.01 -8.22 -8.50
N PHE A 90 -4.54 -7.23 -9.22
CA PHE A 90 -4.05 -5.85 -9.13
C PHE A 90 -4.25 -5.25 -7.72
N TYR A 91 -5.41 -5.47 -7.12
CA TYR A 91 -5.72 -4.99 -5.78
C TYR A 91 -4.82 -5.63 -4.72
N SER A 92 -4.53 -6.93 -4.86
CA SER A 92 -3.60 -7.63 -3.98
C SER A 92 -2.17 -7.09 -4.09
N LEU A 93 -1.70 -6.80 -5.30
CA LEU A 93 -0.40 -6.15 -5.54
C LEU A 93 -0.34 -4.73 -4.95
N LEU A 94 -1.44 -3.98 -5.03
CA LEU A 94 -1.56 -2.65 -4.43
C LEU A 94 -1.41 -2.72 -2.90
N ILE A 95 -2.16 -3.61 -2.24
CA ILE A 95 -2.06 -3.81 -0.78
C ILE A 95 -0.63 -4.24 -0.39
N SER A 96 -0.03 -5.17 -1.14
CA SER A 96 1.34 -5.63 -0.92
C SER A 96 2.35 -4.48 -1.01
N SER A 97 2.21 -3.64 -2.04
CA SER A 97 3.09 -2.49 -2.26
C SER A 97 2.97 -1.46 -1.13
N ILE A 98 1.74 -1.12 -0.74
CA ILE A 98 1.48 -0.21 0.40
C ILE A 98 2.09 -0.78 1.69
N SER A 99 1.91 -2.09 1.92
CA SER A 99 2.46 -2.77 3.11
C SER A 99 3.99 -2.71 3.12
N SER A 100 4.64 -2.92 1.98
CA SER A 100 6.11 -2.82 1.84
C SER A 100 6.61 -1.40 2.13
N ILE A 101 5.94 -0.38 1.59
CA ILE A 101 6.28 1.03 1.86
C ILE A 101 6.16 1.31 3.36
N LEU A 102 5.06 0.89 3.99
CA LEU A 102 4.84 1.09 5.42
C LEU A 102 5.91 0.39 6.28
N GLN A 103 6.31 -0.82 5.90
CA GLN A 103 7.38 -1.56 6.57
C GLN A 103 8.73 -0.84 6.42
N SER A 104 9.04 -0.32 5.24
CA SER A 104 10.31 0.38 4.99
C SER A 104 10.40 1.73 5.70
N ALA A 105 9.30 2.50 5.74
CA ALA A 105 9.25 3.83 6.34
C ALA A 105 9.54 3.78 7.85
N ASN A 106 9.09 2.72 8.53
CA ASN A 106 9.20 2.56 9.98
C ASN A 106 10.27 1.54 10.41
N LEU A 107 11.17 1.12 9.50
CA LEU A 107 12.11 0.04 9.78
C LEU A 107 13.00 0.30 11.00
N ALA A 108 13.63 1.48 11.07
CA ALA A 108 14.56 1.82 12.16
C ALA A 108 13.87 1.91 13.53
N SER A 109 12.66 2.49 13.57
CA SER A 109 11.86 2.59 14.79
C SER A 109 11.35 1.23 15.23
N ARG A 110 10.89 0.40 14.29
CA ARG A 110 10.48 -0.98 14.58
C ARG A 110 11.64 -1.82 15.12
N GLN A 111 12.83 -1.71 14.53
CA GLN A 111 14.03 -2.39 15.03
C GLN A 111 14.38 -1.97 16.46
N PHE A 112 14.21 -0.69 16.79
CA PHE A 112 14.41 -0.18 18.16
C PHE A 112 13.41 -0.77 19.15
N GLU A 113 12.11 -0.76 18.82
CA GLU A 113 11.07 -1.36 19.65
C GLU A 113 11.27 -2.88 19.82
N GLU A 114 11.61 -3.60 18.75
CA GLU A 114 11.92 -5.04 18.81
C GLU A 114 13.11 -5.34 19.74
N LYS A 115 14.14 -4.50 19.73
CA LYS A 115 15.29 -4.63 20.65
C LYS A 115 14.90 -4.30 22.10
N LEU A 116 14.11 -3.26 22.32
CA LEU A 116 13.60 -2.93 23.65
C LEU A 116 12.74 -4.06 24.22
N MET A 117 11.91 -4.70 23.41
CA MET A 117 11.13 -5.88 23.80
C MET A 117 12.03 -7.05 24.22
N GLN A 118 13.09 -7.35 23.45
CA GLN A 118 14.05 -8.41 23.80
C GLN A 118 14.75 -8.13 25.14
N ILE A 119 15.12 -6.87 25.37
CA ILE A 119 15.73 -6.45 26.64
C ILE A 119 14.73 -6.58 27.78
N ASP A 120 13.48 -6.16 27.60
CA ASP A 120 12.43 -6.30 28.62
C ASP A 120 12.17 -7.77 28.97
N ASP A 121 12.10 -8.66 27.98
CA ASP A 121 11.93 -10.09 28.19
C ASP A 121 13.10 -10.71 28.98
N TYR A 122 14.34 -10.36 28.63
CA TYR A 122 15.53 -10.76 29.38
C TYR A 122 15.46 -10.30 30.84
N MET A 123 15.10 -9.04 31.08
CA MET A 123 14.99 -8.48 32.43
C MET A 123 13.88 -9.15 33.25
N ARG A 124 12.75 -9.50 32.63
CA ARG A 124 11.66 -10.27 33.27
C ARG A 124 12.11 -11.68 33.64
N ASN A 125 12.78 -12.37 32.73
CA ASN A 125 13.31 -13.72 32.97
C ASN A 125 14.31 -13.74 34.13
N LYS A 126 15.16 -12.70 34.22
CA LYS A 126 16.10 -12.51 35.34
C LYS A 126 15.45 -11.93 36.61
N LYS A 127 14.14 -11.68 36.61
CA LYS A 127 13.37 -11.16 37.76
C LYS A 127 13.94 -9.86 38.32
N LEU A 128 14.41 -8.96 37.44
CA LEU A 128 14.95 -7.67 37.87
C LEU A 128 13.86 -6.79 38.52
N PRO A 129 14.20 -6.01 39.58
CA PRO A 129 13.26 -5.08 40.21
C PRO A 129 12.69 -4.06 39.21
N ALA A 130 11.43 -3.63 39.41
CA ALA A 130 10.75 -2.69 38.51
C ALA A 130 11.54 -1.39 38.28
N ALA A 131 12.07 -0.80 39.35
CA ALA A 131 12.87 0.43 39.28
C ALA A 131 14.15 0.27 38.42
N MET A 132 14.75 -0.92 38.38
CA MET A 132 15.91 -1.17 37.53
C MET A 132 15.51 -1.30 36.06
N ARG A 133 14.37 -1.95 35.79
CA ARG A 133 13.84 -2.12 34.43
C ARG A 133 13.48 -0.79 33.78
N GLU A 134 12.86 0.13 34.53
CA GLU A 134 12.57 1.48 34.04
C GLU A 134 13.85 2.25 33.73
N LYS A 135 14.83 2.26 34.64
CA LYS A 135 16.13 2.91 34.39
C LYS A 135 16.82 2.42 33.12
N VAL A 136 16.75 1.11 32.85
CA VAL A 136 17.32 0.54 31.62
C VAL A 136 16.57 1.03 30.39
N LYS A 137 15.23 1.05 30.40
CA LYS A 137 14.43 1.58 29.28
C LYS A 137 14.68 3.06 29.04
N ASP A 138 14.69 3.86 30.09
CA ASP A 138 14.96 5.30 30.02
C ASP A 138 16.34 5.58 29.41
N TYR A 139 17.35 4.81 29.80
CA TYR A 139 18.69 4.92 29.20
C TYR A 139 18.66 4.69 27.68
N PHE A 140 17.99 3.64 27.20
CA PHE A 140 17.90 3.36 25.77
C PHE A 140 17.11 4.41 25.00
N HIS A 141 16.01 4.95 25.58
CA HIS A 141 15.24 6.05 24.98
C HIS A 141 16.04 7.37 24.94
N LEU A 142 16.83 7.68 25.97
CA LEU A 142 17.69 8.87 26.01
C LEU A 142 18.88 8.77 25.04
N GLN A 143 19.54 7.61 25.00
CA GLN A 143 20.66 7.36 24.10
C GLN A 143 20.22 7.44 22.63
N HIS A 144 18.98 7.01 22.33
CA HIS A 144 18.40 7.02 20.99
C HIS A 144 17.23 7.98 20.93
N SER A 145 17.46 9.27 21.18
CA SER A 145 16.42 10.31 21.30
C SER A 145 15.50 10.45 20.06
N ASN A 146 15.92 9.96 18.89
CA ASN A 146 15.09 9.88 17.68
C ASN A 146 14.40 8.51 17.46
N GLY A 147 14.49 7.58 18.42
CA GLY A 147 13.95 6.23 18.33
C GLY A 147 14.58 5.38 17.22
N LYS A 148 15.84 5.67 16.85
CA LYS A 148 16.54 4.98 15.76
C LYS A 148 17.84 4.38 16.26
N LEU A 149 17.98 3.06 16.11
CA LEU A 149 19.25 2.36 16.32
C LEU A 149 20.12 2.53 15.08
N TYR A 150 21.26 3.17 15.23
CA TYR A 150 22.29 3.20 14.19
C TYR A 150 23.53 2.48 14.70
N ASN A 151 24.01 1.50 13.93
CA ASN A 151 25.30 0.89 14.20
C ASN A 151 26.41 1.82 13.68
N GLU A 152 26.78 2.80 14.50
CA GLU A 152 27.75 3.84 14.10
C GLU A 152 29.08 3.23 13.63
N THR A 153 29.54 2.15 14.27
CA THR A 153 30.78 1.45 13.89
C THR A 153 30.70 0.89 12.47
N GLU A 154 29.58 0.28 12.11
CA GLU A 154 29.35 -0.30 10.79
C GLU A 154 29.23 0.80 9.73
N ILE A 155 28.45 1.86 9.99
CA ILE A 155 28.29 3.00 9.08
C ILE A 155 29.64 3.68 8.83
N LEU A 156 30.42 3.91 9.88
CA LEU A 156 31.75 4.51 9.77
C LEU A 156 32.74 3.62 9.03
N ASN A 157 32.55 2.29 9.06
CA ASN A 157 33.38 1.36 8.31
C ASN A 157 33.08 1.33 6.80
N MET A 158 31.87 1.73 6.38
CA MET A 158 31.50 1.85 4.97
C MET A 158 32.10 3.08 4.28
N VAL A 159 32.48 4.11 5.05
CA VAL A 159 33.08 5.35 4.51
C VAL A 159 34.61 5.29 4.48
N THR A 160 35.20 6.08 3.57
CA THR A 160 36.67 6.18 3.45
C THR A 160 37.30 6.70 4.75
N PRO A 161 38.57 6.36 5.03
CA PRO A 161 39.24 6.77 6.26
C PRO A 161 39.29 8.29 6.48
N ILE A 162 39.34 9.07 5.38
CA ILE A 162 39.35 10.53 5.41
C ILE A 162 37.97 11.05 5.86
N LEU A 163 36.89 10.62 5.20
CA LEU A 163 35.51 10.97 5.57
C LEU A 163 35.17 10.52 7.00
N ARG A 164 35.63 9.34 7.41
CA ARG A 164 35.47 8.83 8.78
C ARG A 164 36.08 9.79 9.81
N ARG A 165 37.28 10.31 9.55
CA ARG A 165 37.98 11.24 10.44
C ARG A 165 37.25 12.59 10.49
N GLU A 166 36.79 13.09 9.36
CA GLU A 166 36.01 14.33 9.29
C GLU A 166 34.68 14.23 10.06
N ILE A 167 33.93 13.13 9.88
CA ILE A 167 32.67 12.89 10.61
C ILE A 167 32.92 12.85 12.12
N LYS A 168 33.95 12.14 12.58
CA LYS A 168 34.32 12.08 14.00
C LYS A 168 34.72 13.45 14.55
N HIS A 169 35.50 14.22 13.79
CA HIS A 169 35.90 15.57 14.18
C HIS A 169 34.67 16.50 14.28
N PHE A 170 33.74 16.41 13.32
CA PHE A 170 32.51 17.19 13.34
C PHE A 170 31.61 16.85 14.54
N ASN A 171 31.44 15.55 14.85
CA ASN A 171 30.65 15.12 16.01
C ASN A 171 31.31 15.49 17.35
N GLY A 172 32.64 15.46 17.42
CA GLY A 172 33.42 15.75 18.64
C GLY A 172 33.66 17.24 18.92
N ARG A 173 33.33 18.15 17.99
CA ARG A 173 33.71 19.58 18.05
C ARG A 173 33.29 20.29 19.34
N GLU A 174 32.12 19.98 19.88
CA GLU A 174 31.64 20.61 21.12
C GLU A 174 32.38 20.12 22.36
N ILE A 175 32.87 18.87 22.33
CA ILE A 175 33.61 18.27 23.43
C ILE A 175 35.05 18.79 23.43
N THR A 176 35.66 18.90 22.25
CA THR A 176 37.03 19.44 22.10
C THR A 176 37.14 20.92 22.46
N VAL A 177 36.05 21.70 22.31
CA VAL A 177 36.03 23.10 22.75
C VAL A 177 35.90 23.23 24.27
N LYS A 178 35.26 22.27 24.94
CA LYS A 178 34.99 22.31 26.39
C LYS A 178 36.12 21.71 27.24
N VAL A 179 37.00 20.90 26.66
CA VAL A 179 38.13 20.27 27.36
C VAL A 179 39.43 20.77 26.74
N PRO A 180 40.02 21.88 27.24
CA PRO A 180 41.37 22.25 26.86
C PRO A 180 42.35 21.21 27.42
N ILE A 181 43.25 20.76 26.55
CA ILE A 181 44.31 19.76 26.81
C ILE A 181 45.37 20.33 27.76
#